data_AF-A0A1C0B549-F1
#
_entry.id   AF-A0A1C0B549-F1
#
_cell.length_a   1.000
_cell.length_b   1.000
_cell.length_c   1.000
_cell.angle_alpha   90.00
_cell.angle_beta   90.00
_cell.angle_gamma   90.00
#
_symmetry.space_group_name_H-M   'P 1'
#
loop_
_entity.id
_entity.type
_entity.pdbx_description
1 polymer ?
#
loop_
_entity_poly.entity_id
_entity_poly.type
_entity_poly.pdbx_seq_one_letter_code
_entity_poly.pdbx_strand_id
1 'polypeptide(L)'
;MKLVTNNIKTIDNSLHVLILIAGTTDPINYDINGKARSYGTTTQEVKSNPESYSNVPINYWDKEFKEQLEALDKKYVNLVLFPFHGWTGDNSVENREIAGQYLINRLCGANGEKPYYEKTWQNKEITFHLLGHSHGGNVINEMTQQISRLGSQWPEKWKIKSLIYLSTPFFKKLHQVKVDESFFHKDAEVFHAHCDFDLTQRMLADFSMEALARVLISNEMEMLGKSIQKLLNYEFPEISYKIEDVDKRWYGVDLELVIPYSEGREFYNKFIELFKDVQNVLNSLDKLVIQFSKETNFELSDKIKKDLGQELLRYKRTIIPANSAKSIKDMIKNISQEIQKNIDSFQSRYNIHENSKANYIIRNIVEDFKINKLVDLLLVFLNINPTTLESEEEYSIWNILYEILDFNIHTFDNTYIKPDIQFKGTFLETKISDFDATYLDQYNNKKEKENFYKFISYIENIEKKYEQEANQTNLLDLIFTLIVGQLGKSSYSYKGFNFGTTFQIFAKWWKINRISKLDFKASEFEKRLFQLADIVKNFETIFKTRYFGSLSDSKDSNEKIGSISYFLIESHSTSRRKLHKKIEEFLEKIGSKR
;
A
#
# COMPACT_ATOMS: atom_id res chain seq x y z
N MET A 1 -40.04 43.35 40.70
CA MET A 1 -40.01 41.92 40.34
C MET A 1 -39.99 41.81 38.82
N LYS A 2 -38.84 41.46 38.23
CA LYS A 2 -38.74 41.15 36.79
C LYS A 2 -39.23 39.71 36.59
N LEU A 3 -40.25 39.54 35.76
CA LEU A 3 -40.72 38.25 35.28
C LEU A 3 -39.60 37.61 34.46
N VAL A 4 -39.05 36.51 34.99
CA VAL A 4 -38.19 35.59 34.25
C VAL A 4 -39.12 34.75 33.38
N THR A 5 -39.20 35.06 32.09
CA THR A 5 -39.79 34.17 31.10
C THR A 5 -38.87 32.97 30.92
N ASN A 6 -39.25 31.84 31.51
CA ASN A 6 -38.69 30.54 31.19
C ASN A 6 -38.96 30.26 29.70
N ASN A 7 -37.90 30.30 28.88
CA ASN A 7 -37.91 29.75 27.52
C ASN A 7 -38.17 28.24 27.63
N ILE A 8 -39.43 27.84 27.50
CA ILE A 8 -39.80 26.46 27.24
C ILE A 8 -39.16 26.10 25.90
N LYS A 9 -38.12 25.24 25.92
CA LYS A 9 -37.57 24.62 24.72
C LYS A 9 -38.72 23.92 24.00
N THR A 10 -39.09 24.43 22.83
CA THR A 10 -40.00 23.74 21.91
C THR A 10 -39.44 22.35 21.64
N ILE A 11 -40.23 21.32 21.94
CA ILE A 11 -39.88 19.92 21.68
C ILE A 11 -39.82 19.74 20.16
N ASP A 12 -38.64 19.40 19.63
CA ASP A 12 -38.44 19.04 18.22
C ASP A 12 -39.15 17.70 17.97
N ASN A 13 -40.34 17.76 17.38
CA ASN A 13 -41.17 16.58 17.08
C ASN A 13 -40.75 15.88 15.77
N SER A 14 -39.67 16.33 15.11
CA SER A 14 -39.17 15.68 13.90
C SER A 14 -38.58 14.31 14.22
N LEU A 15 -38.69 13.38 13.27
CA LEU A 15 -38.00 12.09 13.37
C LEU A 15 -36.54 12.28 12.95
N HIS A 16 -35.62 12.07 13.87
CA HIS A 16 -34.19 12.04 13.62
C HIS A 16 -33.75 10.64 13.21
N VAL A 17 -33.22 10.51 12.00
CA VAL A 17 -32.74 9.25 11.44
C VAL A 17 -31.22 9.29 11.35
N LEU A 18 -30.55 8.46 12.14
CA LEU A 18 -29.11 8.27 12.09
C LEU A 18 -28.78 7.15 11.11
N ILE A 19 -27.98 7.46 10.08
CA ILE A 19 -27.52 6.51 9.07
C ILE A 19 -26.02 6.30 9.27
N LEU A 20 -25.62 5.04 9.50
CA LEU A 20 -24.21 4.66 9.57
C LEU A 20 -23.76 4.09 8.22
N ILE A 21 -22.71 4.68 7.67
CA ILE A 21 -22.06 4.21 6.46
C ILE A 21 -20.66 3.72 6.82
N ALA A 22 -20.45 2.41 6.67
CA ALA A 22 -19.15 1.80 6.86
C ALA A 22 -18.22 2.13 5.68
N GLY A 23 -16.93 2.21 5.94
CA GLY A 23 -15.88 2.06 4.94
C GLY A 23 -15.31 0.63 4.98
N THR A 24 -13.98 0.51 4.97
CA THR A 24 -13.26 -0.77 4.98
C THR A 24 -12.49 -0.99 6.28
N THR A 25 -12.40 -2.24 6.74
CA THR A 25 -11.47 -2.66 7.81
C THR A 25 -10.07 -2.94 7.29
N ASP A 26 -9.93 -3.06 5.97
CA ASP A 26 -8.69 -3.37 5.27
C ASP A 26 -8.57 -2.48 4.02
N PRO A 27 -8.06 -1.25 4.16
CA PRO A 27 -7.99 -0.29 3.06
C PRO A 27 -6.95 -0.63 2.00
N ILE A 28 -6.06 -1.57 2.28
CA ILE A 28 -5.04 -2.04 1.34
C ILE A 28 -5.35 -3.41 0.74
N ASN A 29 -6.49 -4.03 1.09
CA ASN A 29 -6.84 -5.40 0.72
C ASN A 29 -5.73 -6.42 1.09
N TYR A 30 -5.09 -6.23 2.25
CA TYR A 30 -4.07 -7.13 2.79
C TYR A 30 -4.61 -8.55 3.06
N ASP A 31 -5.85 -8.67 3.53
CA ASP A 31 -6.53 -9.95 3.74
C ASP A 31 -7.71 -10.10 2.76
N ILE A 32 -7.55 -11.02 1.81
CA ILE A 32 -8.55 -11.34 0.78
C ILE A 32 -9.86 -11.85 1.41
N ASN A 33 -9.80 -12.37 2.64
CA ASN A 33 -10.94 -12.82 3.43
C ASN A 33 -11.39 -11.79 4.48
N GLY A 34 -10.56 -10.81 4.83
CA GLY A 34 -10.72 -9.78 5.86
C GLY A 34 -11.62 -8.62 5.42
N LYS A 35 -12.53 -8.91 4.49
CA LYS A 35 -13.53 -7.96 4.00
C LYS A 35 -14.49 -7.66 5.15
N ALA A 36 -14.84 -6.38 5.32
CA ALA A 36 -16.16 -6.07 5.88
C ALA A 36 -17.19 -6.78 4.98
N ARG A 37 -17.77 -7.88 5.46
CA ARG A 37 -18.75 -8.68 4.70
C ARG A 37 -20.11 -8.02 4.89
N SER A 38 -20.49 -7.07 4.04
CA SER A 38 -21.86 -6.53 4.04
C SER A 38 -22.82 -7.31 3.14
N TYR A 39 -22.30 -8.29 2.39
CA TYR A 39 -23.12 -9.31 1.74
C TYR A 39 -22.62 -10.70 2.10
N GLY A 40 -23.42 -11.44 2.86
CA GLY A 40 -23.27 -12.88 2.94
C GLY A 40 -23.63 -13.49 1.60
N THR A 41 -22.64 -14.10 0.92
CA THR A 41 -22.88 -15.15 -0.05
C THR A 41 -21.95 -16.31 0.25
N THR A 42 -22.33 -17.13 1.23
CA THR A 42 -22.04 -18.57 1.27
C THR A 42 -23.11 -19.22 2.13
N THR A 43 -24.10 -19.86 1.48
CA THR A 43 -24.74 -21.16 1.83
C THR A 43 -24.98 -21.59 3.29
N GLN A 44 -25.01 -20.68 4.26
CA GLN A 44 -25.64 -20.91 5.55
C GLN A 44 -26.74 -19.90 5.72
N GLU A 45 -27.96 -20.43 5.70
CA GLU A 45 -29.19 -19.82 6.18
C GLU A 45 -28.94 -19.05 7.49
N VAL A 46 -28.67 -17.75 7.42
CA VAL A 46 -28.94 -16.86 8.55
C VAL A 46 -30.45 -16.63 8.52
N LYS A 47 -31.19 -17.55 9.14
CA LYS A 47 -32.64 -17.50 9.41
C LYS A 47 -33.02 -16.40 10.43
N SER A 48 -32.23 -15.34 10.56
CA SER A 48 -32.50 -14.20 11.43
C SER A 48 -32.22 -12.91 10.66
N ASN A 49 -33.25 -12.06 10.55
CA ASN A 49 -33.29 -10.77 9.83
C ASN A 49 -31.91 -10.23 9.36
N PRO A 50 -31.58 -10.31 8.05
CA PRO A 50 -30.39 -9.69 7.47
C PRO A 50 -30.42 -8.15 7.47
N GLU A 51 -31.50 -7.55 8.00
CA GLU A 51 -31.79 -6.11 8.04
C GLU A 51 -31.51 -5.49 9.42
N SER A 52 -30.59 -6.02 10.22
CA SER A 52 -30.29 -5.51 11.57
C SER A 52 -28.79 -5.40 11.82
N TYR A 53 -28.36 -4.32 12.49
CA TYR A 53 -26.99 -4.14 13.03
C TYR A 53 -26.55 -5.32 13.90
N SER A 54 -27.48 -6.16 14.34
CA SER A 54 -27.22 -7.37 15.10
C SER A 54 -26.75 -8.58 14.29
N ASN A 55 -26.90 -8.62 12.96
CA ASN A 55 -26.72 -9.85 12.15
C ASN A 55 -25.71 -9.76 10.98
N VAL A 56 -25.00 -8.65 10.82
CA VAL A 56 -23.87 -8.55 9.86
C VAL A 56 -22.64 -9.17 10.55
N PRO A 57 -21.80 -9.99 9.88
CA PRO A 57 -20.71 -10.68 10.58
C PRO A 57 -19.88 -9.67 11.36
N ILE A 58 -19.82 -9.92 12.67
CA ILE A 58 -18.90 -9.42 13.68
C ILE A 58 -17.69 -8.68 13.04
N ASN A 59 -17.52 -7.36 13.29
CA ASN A 59 -16.24 -6.61 13.36
C ASN A 59 -16.05 -5.24 12.62
N TYR A 60 -17.05 -4.58 12.00
CA TYR A 60 -16.79 -3.21 11.43
C TYR A 60 -16.90 -2.08 12.45
N TRP A 61 -18.04 -1.91 13.13
CA TRP A 61 -18.09 -0.94 14.22
C TRP A 61 -17.62 -1.66 15.48
N ASP A 62 -16.70 -1.06 16.21
CA ASP A 62 -16.22 -1.65 17.45
C ASP A 62 -17.39 -1.79 18.43
N LYS A 63 -17.28 -2.81 19.28
CA LYS A 63 -18.34 -3.16 20.24
C LYS A 63 -18.76 -1.97 21.08
N GLU A 64 -17.80 -1.21 21.61
CA GLU A 64 -18.08 -0.04 22.46
C GLU A 64 -18.83 1.06 21.69
N PHE A 65 -18.37 1.41 20.48
CA PHE A 65 -19.04 2.38 19.60
C PHE A 65 -20.50 2.00 19.34
N LYS A 66 -20.74 0.73 19.02
CA LYS A 66 -22.08 0.21 18.74
C LYS A 66 -22.98 0.25 19.97
N GLU A 67 -22.49 -0.19 21.13
CA GLU A 67 -23.24 -0.17 22.38
C GLU A 67 -23.64 1.26 22.78
N GLN A 68 -22.76 2.25 22.55
CA GLN A 68 -23.05 3.67 22.79
C GLN A 68 -24.15 4.21 21.88
N LEU A 69 -24.12 3.88 20.57
CA LEU A 69 -25.17 4.30 19.65
C LEU A 69 -26.52 3.63 19.91
N GLU A 70 -26.53 2.32 20.21
CA GLU A 70 -27.75 1.60 20.58
C GLU A 70 -28.35 2.13 21.89
N ALA A 71 -27.51 2.59 22.83
CA ALA A 71 -27.98 3.23 24.05
C ALA A 71 -28.70 4.55 23.76
N LEU A 72 -28.25 5.34 22.77
CA LEU A 72 -28.92 6.58 22.35
C LEU A 72 -30.28 6.29 21.69
N ASP A 73 -30.35 5.32 20.78
CA ASP A 73 -31.60 4.87 20.13
C ASP A 73 -32.64 4.37 21.16
N LYS A 74 -32.18 3.62 22.18
CA LYS A 74 -33.03 3.18 23.30
C LYS A 74 -33.45 4.33 24.21
N LYS A 75 -32.65 5.38 24.36
CA LYS A 75 -32.90 6.51 25.29
C LYS A 75 -33.86 7.56 24.73
N TYR A 76 -33.89 7.75 23.41
CA TYR A 76 -34.63 8.84 22.76
C TYR A 76 -35.72 8.31 21.82
N VAL A 77 -36.93 8.88 21.88
CA VAL A 77 -38.11 8.38 21.14
C VAL A 77 -38.07 8.74 19.67
N ASN A 78 -37.49 9.89 19.36
CA ASN A 78 -37.44 10.49 18.03
C ASN A 78 -36.07 10.34 17.36
N LEU A 79 -35.11 9.66 17.98
CA LEU A 79 -33.82 9.31 17.36
C LEU A 79 -33.84 7.83 17.04
N VAL A 80 -33.79 7.50 15.75
CA VAL A 80 -33.82 6.13 15.26
C VAL A 80 -32.58 5.79 14.46
N LEU A 81 -32.02 4.62 14.71
CA LEU A 81 -30.94 4.06 13.90
C LEU A 81 -31.51 3.40 12.64
N PHE A 82 -31.10 3.88 11.46
CA PHE A 82 -31.56 3.34 10.18
C PHE A 82 -31.00 1.95 9.93
N PRO A 83 -31.83 0.90 9.77
CA PRO A 83 -31.39 -0.50 9.84
C PRO A 83 -30.63 -1.01 8.61
N PHE A 84 -30.61 -0.26 7.50
CA PHE A 84 -29.81 -0.63 6.34
C PHE A 84 -28.43 -0.01 6.43
N HIS A 85 -27.45 -0.86 6.20
CA HIS A 85 -26.03 -0.53 6.32
C HIS A 85 -25.51 -0.30 4.91
N GLY A 86 -24.96 0.88 4.69
CA GLY A 86 -24.48 1.29 3.39
C GLY A 86 -23.11 0.69 3.08
N TRP A 87 -23.04 0.02 1.93
CA TRP A 87 -21.87 -0.25 1.11
C TRP A 87 -20.91 -1.37 1.53
N THR A 88 -20.76 -2.36 0.63
CA THR A 88 -19.47 -3.03 0.39
C THR A 88 -19.23 -3.21 -1.09
N GLY A 89 -18.02 -2.87 -1.49
CA GLY A 89 -17.47 -3.17 -2.79
C GLY A 89 -15.96 -3.01 -2.71
N ASP A 90 -15.34 -3.13 -3.87
CA ASP A 90 -13.99 -2.62 -4.07
C ASP A 90 -14.01 -1.11 -3.79
N ASN A 91 -13.07 -0.52 -3.04
CA ASN A 91 -13.14 0.88 -2.60
C ASN A 91 -13.02 1.93 -3.74
N SER A 92 -13.35 1.57 -4.98
CA SER A 92 -13.25 2.40 -6.17
C SER A 92 -14.19 3.61 -6.16
N VAL A 93 -13.83 4.61 -6.96
CA VAL A 93 -14.64 5.80 -7.27
C VAL A 93 -16.09 5.45 -7.60
N GLU A 94 -16.30 4.55 -8.57
CA GLU A 94 -17.63 4.20 -9.09
C GLU A 94 -18.49 3.52 -8.01
N ASN A 95 -17.88 2.64 -7.21
CA ASN A 95 -18.58 1.94 -6.15
C ASN A 95 -19.09 2.89 -5.07
N ARG A 96 -18.35 3.97 -4.77
CA ARG A 96 -18.78 5.01 -3.84
C ARG A 96 -19.96 5.83 -4.38
N GLU A 97 -19.91 6.18 -5.67
CA GLU A 97 -21.00 6.88 -6.36
C GLU A 97 -22.29 6.04 -6.38
N ILE A 98 -22.19 4.77 -6.78
CA ILE A 98 -23.32 3.83 -6.82
C ILE A 98 -23.94 3.66 -5.42
N ALA A 99 -23.11 3.53 -4.39
CA ALA A 99 -23.58 3.36 -3.02
C ALA A 99 -24.37 4.58 -2.52
N GLY A 100 -23.84 5.79 -2.75
CA GLY A 100 -24.53 7.02 -2.35
C GLY A 100 -25.88 7.17 -3.07
N GLN A 101 -25.92 6.84 -4.35
CA GLN A 101 -27.15 6.84 -5.14
C GLN A 101 -28.17 5.82 -4.61
N TYR A 102 -27.74 4.58 -4.40
CA TYR A 102 -28.59 3.49 -3.90
C TYR A 102 -29.24 3.84 -2.55
N LEU A 103 -28.46 4.34 -1.59
CA LEU A 103 -28.97 4.67 -0.26
C LEU A 103 -30.06 5.74 -0.30
N ILE A 104 -29.85 6.81 -1.06
CA ILE A 104 -30.86 7.87 -1.21
C ILE A 104 -32.10 7.36 -1.94
N ASN A 105 -31.92 6.65 -3.05
CA ASN A 105 -33.02 6.08 -3.81
C ASN A 105 -33.85 5.12 -2.94
N ARG A 106 -33.20 4.35 -2.06
CA ARG A 106 -33.85 3.44 -1.11
C ARG A 106 -34.67 4.18 -0.04
N LEU A 107 -34.23 5.35 0.41
CA LEU A 107 -34.96 6.14 1.42
C LEU A 107 -36.29 6.64 0.86
N CYS A 108 -36.29 7.25 -0.32
CA CYS A 108 -37.47 7.91 -0.90
C CYS A 108 -38.20 7.11 -1.98
N GLY A 109 -37.63 6.00 -2.46
CA GLY A 109 -38.20 5.16 -3.52
C GLY A 109 -37.98 5.70 -4.93
N ALA A 110 -36.90 6.43 -5.16
CA ALA A 110 -36.56 6.97 -6.48
C ALA A 110 -35.90 5.90 -7.38
N ASN A 111 -35.88 6.15 -8.69
CA ASN A 111 -35.19 5.29 -9.69
C ASN A 111 -35.54 3.79 -9.63
N GLY A 112 -36.79 3.46 -9.29
CA GLY A 112 -37.27 2.08 -9.25
C GLY A 112 -37.01 1.34 -7.93
N GLU A 113 -36.35 1.96 -6.96
CA GLU A 113 -36.18 1.39 -5.63
C GLU A 113 -37.49 1.38 -4.83
N LYS A 114 -37.71 0.34 -4.02
CA LYS A 114 -38.85 0.33 -3.08
C LYS A 114 -38.53 1.27 -1.90
N PRO A 115 -39.35 2.27 -1.58
CA PRO A 115 -39.08 3.22 -0.49
C PRO A 115 -39.08 2.50 0.86
N TYR A 116 -38.08 2.77 1.69
CA TYR A 116 -38.09 2.34 3.09
C TYR A 116 -39.09 3.15 3.92
N TYR A 117 -39.06 4.49 3.76
CA TYR A 117 -40.04 5.38 4.33
C TYR A 117 -41.17 5.58 3.33
N GLU A 118 -42.26 4.82 3.50
CA GLU A 118 -43.43 4.85 2.63
C GLU A 118 -44.09 6.25 2.55
N LYS A 119 -45.02 6.45 1.61
CA LYS A 119 -45.65 7.75 1.30
C LYS A 119 -46.16 8.54 2.52
N THR A 120 -46.58 7.86 3.59
CA THR A 120 -47.05 8.50 4.84
C THR A 120 -45.94 9.23 5.61
N TRP A 121 -44.68 8.84 5.43
CA TRP A 121 -43.49 9.45 6.03
C TRP A 121 -42.90 10.58 5.18
N GLN A 122 -43.12 10.57 3.87
CA GLN A 122 -42.64 11.61 2.96
C GLN A 122 -43.25 12.99 3.26
N ASN A 123 -44.45 13.03 3.85
CA ASN A 123 -45.12 14.27 4.27
C ASN A 123 -44.80 14.73 5.70
N LYS A 124 -43.97 13.96 6.42
CA LYS A 124 -43.51 14.27 7.79
C LYS A 124 -42.14 14.92 7.78
N GLU A 125 -41.85 15.67 8.83
CA GLU A 125 -40.51 16.21 9.06
C GLU A 125 -39.58 15.08 9.49
N ILE A 126 -38.59 14.80 8.64
CA ILE A 126 -37.55 13.83 8.91
C ILE A 126 -36.21 14.55 8.80
N THR A 127 -35.40 14.38 9.83
CA THR A 127 -34.09 14.97 9.95
C THR A 127 -33.04 13.87 9.87
N PHE A 128 -32.14 13.95 8.88
CA PHE A 128 -31.10 12.97 8.68
C PHE A 128 -29.77 13.39 9.32
N HIS A 129 -29.12 12.41 9.93
CA HIS A 129 -27.77 12.48 10.49
C HIS A 129 -26.94 11.42 9.79
N LEU A 130 -26.00 11.85 8.94
CA LEU A 130 -25.20 10.96 8.12
C LEU A 130 -23.83 10.79 8.78
N LEU A 131 -23.49 9.56 9.18
CA LEU A 131 -22.22 9.24 9.82
C LEU A 131 -21.44 8.23 9.00
N GLY A 132 -20.26 8.61 8.56
CA GLY A 132 -19.43 7.81 7.65
C GLY A 132 -18.04 7.67 8.21
N HIS A 133 -17.53 6.43 8.24
CA HIS A 133 -16.11 6.18 8.54
C HIS A 133 -15.32 5.94 7.26
N SER A 134 -14.07 6.42 7.19
CA SER A 134 -13.22 6.21 6.01
C SER A 134 -13.93 6.69 4.74
N HIS A 135 -13.91 5.89 3.68
CA HIS A 135 -14.67 6.08 2.45
C HIS A 135 -16.20 6.11 2.61
N GLY A 136 -16.74 5.61 3.71
CA GLY A 136 -18.15 5.81 4.05
C GLY A 136 -18.50 7.30 4.16
N GLY A 137 -17.55 8.16 4.54
CA GLY A 137 -17.73 9.61 4.49
C GLY A 137 -17.81 10.15 3.05
N ASN A 138 -17.08 9.57 2.10
CA ASN A 138 -17.20 9.94 0.69
C ASN A 138 -18.56 9.49 0.11
N VAL A 139 -19.09 8.33 0.55
CA VAL A 139 -20.45 7.89 0.20
C VAL A 139 -21.50 8.89 0.70
N ILE A 140 -21.33 9.51 1.88
CA ILE A 140 -22.20 10.60 2.35
C ILE A 140 -22.18 11.79 1.38
N ASN A 141 -21.01 12.14 0.86
CA ASN A 141 -20.91 13.21 -0.13
C ASN A 141 -21.69 12.84 -1.40
N GLU A 142 -21.60 11.59 -1.85
CA GLU A 142 -22.39 11.07 -2.98
C GLU A 142 -23.90 11.03 -2.70
N MET A 143 -24.31 10.76 -1.46
CA MET A 143 -25.70 10.90 -1.04
C MET A 143 -26.18 12.34 -1.23
N THR A 144 -25.38 13.34 -0.86
CA THR A 144 -25.76 14.76 -1.03
C THR A 144 -25.85 15.14 -2.51
N GLN A 145 -24.96 14.61 -3.35
CA GLN A 145 -25.04 14.76 -4.80
C GLN A 145 -26.32 14.14 -5.36
N GLN A 146 -26.67 12.93 -4.91
CA GLN A 146 -27.89 12.28 -5.38
C GLN A 146 -29.15 13.03 -4.98
N ILE A 147 -29.24 13.55 -3.75
CA ILE A 147 -30.39 14.38 -3.34
C ILE A 147 -30.51 15.60 -4.25
N SER A 148 -29.40 16.29 -4.52
CA SER A 148 -29.37 17.43 -5.45
C SER A 148 -29.84 17.04 -6.87
N ARG A 149 -29.42 15.87 -7.39
CA ARG A 149 -29.84 15.35 -8.70
C ARG A 149 -31.34 15.00 -8.74
N LEU A 150 -31.88 14.46 -7.66
CA LEU A 150 -33.30 14.09 -7.56
C LEU A 150 -34.23 15.31 -7.55
N GLY A 151 -33.75 16.47 -7.06
CA GLY A 151 -34.53 17.69 -6.99
C GLY A 151 -35.86 17.47 -6.25
N SER A 152 -36.98 17.73 -6.94
CA SER A 152 -38.33 17.61 -6.36
C SER A 152 -38.77 16.17 -6.02
N GLN A 153 -38.03 15.14 -6.45
CA GLN A 153 -38.30 13.76 -6.01
C GLN A 153 -37.84 13.52 -4.56
N TRP A 154 -36.92 14.34 -4.04
CA TRP A 154 -36.59 14.35 -2.63
C TRP A 154 -37.71 15.04 -1.84
N PRO A 155 -38.24 14.44 -0.76
CA PRO A 155 -39.33 15.04 0.00
C PRO A 155 -38.92 16.39 0.61
N GLU A 156 -39.74 17.43 0.39
CA GLU A 156 -39.42 18.82 0.75
C GLU A 156 -39.11 19.03 2.25
N LYS A 157 -39.81 18.28 3.11
CA LYS A 157 -39.66 18.35 4.57
C LYS A 157 -38.49 17.55 5.13
N TRP A 158 -37.80 16.79 4.27
CA TRP A 158 -36.68 15.97 4.67
C TRP A 158 -35.40 16.78 4.58
N LYS A 159 -34.67 16.89 5.69
CA LYS A 159 -33.48 17.74 5.79
C LYS A 159 -32.30 17.00 6.40
N ILE A 160 -31.09 17.29 5.94
CA ILE A 160 -29.84 16.85 6.59
C ILE A 160 -29.47 17.88 7.66
N LYS A 161 -29.29 17.43 8.91
CA LYS A 161 -28.89 18.30 10.04
C LYS A 161 -27.49 18.02 10.55
N SER A 162 -26.89 16.87 10.21
CA SER A 162 -25.46 16.70 10.44
C SER A 162 -24.80 15.78 9.43
N LEU A 163 -23.57 16.15 9.06
CA LEU A 163 -22.60 15.28 8.41
C LEU A 163 -21.51 14.96 9.44
N ILE A 164 -21.24 13.68 9.68
CA ILE A 164 -20.29 13.20 10.67
C ILE A 164 -19.26 12.33 9.96
N TYR A 165 -18.05 12.83 9.86
CA TYR A 165 -16.92 12.16 9.21
C TYR A 165 -15.98 11.59 10.26
N LEU A 166 -15.74 10.28 10.22
CA LEU A 166 -14.81 9.59 11.10
C LEU A 166 -13.64 9.06 10.25
N SER A 167 -12.45 9.61 10.42
CA SER A 167 -11.27 9.22 9.63
C SER A 167 -11.51 9.26 8.10
N THR A 168 -12.33 10.17 7.60
CA THR A 168 -12.61 10.29 6.16
C THR A 168 -11.46 11.00 5.44
N PRO A 169 -10.96 10.45 4.31
CA PRO A 169 -10.10 11.20 3.39
C PRO A 169 -10.92 12.15 2.53
N PHE A 170 -10.59 13.45 2.54
CA PHE A 170 -11.27 14.44 1.71
C PHE A 170 -10.51 14.68 0.41
N PHE A 171 -11.02 14.14 -0.68
CA PHE A 171 -10.52 14.34 -2.04
C PHE A 171 -10.64 15.79 -2.50
N LYS A 172 -9.69 16.25 -3.32
CA LYS A 172 -9.71 17.61 -3.89
C LYS A 172 -10.71 17.75 -5.03
N LYS A 173 -10.92 16.69 -5.83
CA LYS A 173 -11.78 16.71 -7.03
C LYS A 173 -12.89 15.67 -6.97
N LEU A 174 -12.59 14.46 -6.52
CA LEU A 174 -13.55 13.36 -6.41
C LEU A 174 -14.49 13.57 -5.21
N HIS A 175 -15.66 12.95 -5.25
CA HIS A 175 -16.58 12.83 -4.11
C HIS A 175 -16.84 14.15 -3.35
N GLN A 176 -17.07 15.24 -4.08
CA GLN A 176 -17.35 16.54 -3.48
C GLN A 176 -18.74 16.55 -2.85
N VAL A 177 -18.89 17.27 -1.75
CA VAL A 177 -20.18 17.50 -1.12
C VAL A 177 -21.01 18.50 -1.93
N LYS A 178 -22.34 18.32 -1.97
CA LYS A 178 -23.27 19.33 -2.47
C LYS A 178 -24.05 19.89 -1.30
N VAL A 179 -23.94 21.20 -1.09
CA VAL A 179 -24.58 21.91 0.02
C VAL A 179 -25.62 22.87 -0.54
N ASP A 180 -26.88 22.65 -0.20
CA ASP A 180 -28.02 23.45 -0.66
C ASP A 180 -29.11 23.52 0.42
N GLU A 181 -29.71 24.70 0.61
CA GLU A 181 -30.75 24.94 1.62
C GLU A 181 -32.05 24.16 1.35
N SER A 182 -32.28 23.70 0.12
CA SER A 182 -33.43 22.87 -0.25
C SER A 182 -33.42 21.49 0.43
N PHE A 183 -32.26 20.98 0.87
CA PHE A 183 -32.19 19.70 1.58
C PHE A 183 -31.29 19.68 2.82
N PHE A 184 -30.61 20.78 3.15
CA PHE A 184 -29.98 20.95 4.46
C PHE A 184 -30.85 21.74 5.43
N HIS A 185 -30.80 21.36 6.70
CA HIS A 185 -31.42 22.12 7.77
C HIS A 185 -30.65 23.43 8.03
N LYS A 186 -31.33 24.51 8.38
CA LYS A 186 -30.70 25.82 8.68
C LYS A 186 -29.62 25.75 9.78
N ASP A 187 -29.84 24.86 10.75
CA ASP A 187 -28.95 24.59 11.88
C ASP A 187 -28.06 23.36 11.62
N ALA A 188 -27.80 23.02 10.35
CA ALA A 188 -26.93 21.90 10.02
C ALA A 188 -25.49 22.16 10.47
N GLU A 189 -24.84 21.11 10.98
CA GLU A 189 -23.46 21.14 11.48
C GLU A 189 -22.62 20.04 10.81
N VAL A 190 -21.32 20.26 10.68
CA VAL A 190 -20.37 19.27 10.17
C VAL A 190 -19.43 18.87 11.30
N PHE A 191 -19.29 17.58 11.51
CA PHE A 191 -18.44 16.98 12.52
C PHE A 191 -17.36 16.16 11.84
N HIS A 192 -16.11 16.32 12.27
CA HIS A 192 -14.98 15.61 11.69
C HIS A 192 -14.05 15.12 12.80
N ALA A 193 -13.80 13.82 12.81
CA ALA A 193 -12.77 13.21 13.66
C ALA A 193 -11.62 12.69 12.79
N HIS A 194 -10.37 12.93 13.22
CA HIS A 194 -9.17 12.48 12.53
C HIS A 194 -8.17 11.79 13.45
N CYS A 195 -7.32 10.95 12.87
CA CYS A 195 -6.10 10.46 13.52
C CYS A 195 -4.90 10.87 12.68
N ASP A 196 -3.94 11.59 13.26
CA ASP A 196 -2.73 12.05 12.55
C ASP A 196 -1.91 10.92 11.93
N PHE A 197 -2.01 9.72 12.52
CA PHE A 197 -1.31 8.51 12.11
C PHE A 197 -2.06 7.69 11.05
N ASP A 198 -3.30 8.05 10.71
CA ASP A 198 -4.07 7.38 9.66
C ASP A 198 -3.55 7.77 8.27
N LEU A 199 -2.76 6.89 7.65
CA LEU A 199 -2.22 7.13 6.31
C LEU A 199 -3.29 7.15 5.22
N THR A 200 -4.48 6.58 5.46
CA THR A 200 -5.56 6.62 4.47
C THR A 200 -6.16 8.02 4.31
N GLN A 201 -6.18 8.80 5.40
CA GLN A 201 -6.62 10.20 5.37
C GLN A 201 -5.61 11.15 4.72
N ARG A 202 -4.33 10.77 4.74
CA ARG A 202 -3.23 11.67 4.40
C ARG A 202 -2.60 11.44 3.05
N MET A 203 -2.66 10.22 2.52
CA MET A 203 -1.93 9.83 1.31
C MET A 203 -2.71 8.81 0.46
N LEU A 204 -3.25 7.75 1.07
CA LEU A 204 -3.73 6.57 0.33
C LEU A 204 -5.25 6.37 0.47
N ALA A 205 -6.01 6.91 -0.48
CA ALA A 205 -7.48 6.92 -0.40
C ALA A 205 -8.22 6.13 -1.50
N ASP A 206 -7.55 5.49 -2.46
CA ASP A 206 -8.24 4.59 -3.37
C ASP A 206 -7.29 3.55 -3.94
N PHE A 207 -7.49 2.29 -3.55
CA PHE A 207 -6.93 1.17 -4.28
C PHE A 207 -7.93 0.03 -4.40
N SER A 208 -8.29 -0.27 -5.64
CA SER A 208 -8.65 -1.63 -6.02
C SER A 208 -7.39 -2.46 -6.19
N MET A 209 -7.01 -3.21 -5.15
CA MET A 209 -5.89 -4.16 -5.20
C MET A 209 -6.38 -5.61 -5.21
N GLU A 210 -7.67 -5.91 -5.39
CA GLU A 210 -8.15 -7.30 -5.24
C GLU A 210 -7.37 -8.29 -6.14
N ALA A 211 -7.02 -7.87 -7.36
CA ALA A 211 -6.17 -8.66 -8.25
C ALA A 211 -4.72 -8.77 -7.74
N LEU A 212 -4.12 -7.67 -7.25
CA LEU A 212 -2.76 -7.71 -6.69
C LEU A 212 -2.72 -8.57 -5.43
N ALA A 213 -3.64 -8.40 -4.48
CA ALA A 213 -3.69 -9.15 -3.23
C ALA A 213 -3.74 -10.67 -3.46
N ARG A 214 -4.58 -11.12 -4.41
CA ARG A 214 -4.64 -12.53 -4.81
C ARG A 214 -3.33 -13.06 -5.40
N VAL A 215 -2.58 -12.22 -6.11
CA VAL A 215 -1.25 -12.60 -6.63
C VAL A 215 -0.18 -12.51 -5.54
N LEU A 216 -0.28 -11.56 -4.60
CA LEU A 216 0.69 -11.39 -3.51
C LEU A 216 0.74 -12.58 -2.55
N ILE A 217 -0.39 -13.27 -2.36
CA ILE A 217 -0.45 -14.51 -1.57
C ILE A 217 -0.09 -15.77 -2.36
N SER A 218 0.33 -15.65 -3.62
CA SER A 218 0.61 -16.82 -4.44
C SER A 218 1.90 -17.51 -4.01
N ASN A 219 1.98 -18.81 -4.29
CA ASN A 219 3.17 -19.61 -4.01
C ASN A 219 4.42 -19.03 -4.69
N GLU A 220 4.27 -18.37 -5.84
CA GLU A 220 5.36 -17.72 -6.57
C GLU A 220 6.00 -16.58 -5.75
N MET A 221 5.21 -15.76 -5.07
CA MET A 221 5.73 -14.70 -4.20
C MET A 221 6.45 -15.26 -2.97
N GLU A 222 5.91 -16.32 -2.37
CA GLU A 222 6.56 -17.01 -1.24
C GLU A 222 7.91 -17.63 -1.67
N MET A 223 7.95 -18.28 -2.84
CA MET A 223 9.17 -18.85 -3.41
C MET A 223 10.21 -17.77 -3.73
N LEU A 224 9.79 -16.62 -4.27
CA LEU A 224 10.67 -15.49 -4.50
C LEU A 224 11.27 -15.00 -3.18
N GLY A 225 10.45 -14.79 -2.15
CA GLY A 225 10.89 -14.36 -0.82
C GLY A 225 11.92 -15.32 -0.20
N LYS A 226 11.65 -16.63 -0.26
CA LYS A 226 12.60 -17.67 0.19
C LYS A 226 13.92 -17.64 -0.59
N SER A 227 13.86 -17.47 -1.91
CA SER A 227 15.04 -17.42 -2.78
C SER A 227 15.90 -16.18 -2.50
N ILE A 228 15.27 -15.02 -2.34
CA ILE A 228 15.95 -13.78 -1.95
C ILE A 228 16.59 -13.94 -0.56
N GLN A 229 15.85 -14.47 0.42
CA GLN A 229 16.39 -14.66 1.77
C GLN A 229 17.62 -15.58 1.79
N LYS A 230 17.62 -16.62 0.95
CA LYS A 230 18.78 -17.51 0.79
C LYS A 230 19.99 -16.76 0.23
N LEU A 231 19.80 -15.88 -0.76
CA LEU A 231 20.88 -15.04 -1.30
C LEU A 231 21.40 -14.02 -0.28
N LEU A 232 20.52 -13.43 0.53
CA LEU A 232 20.90 -12.47 1.57
C LEU A 232 21.74 -13.13 2.68
N ASN A 233 21.48 -14.40 2.97
CA ASN A 233 22.21 -15.18 3.98
C ASN A 233 23.41 -15.95 3.38
N TYR A 234 23.79 -15.67 2.13
CA TYR A 234 24.85 -16.39 1.46
C TYR A 234 26.22 -16.03 2.03
N GLU A 235 27.00 -17.01 2.47
CA GLU A 235 28.36 -16.82 3.00
C GLU A 235 29.40 -17.50 2.11
N PHE A 236 30.47 -16.79 1.79
CA PHE A 236 31.62 -17.37 1.08
C PHE A 236 32.61 -17.98 2.07
N PRO A 237 33.22 -19.13 1.74
CA PRO A 237 34.23 -19.74 2.57
C PRO A 237 35.50 -18.87 2.59
N GLU A 238 36.18 -18.84 3.74
CA GLU A 238 37.54 -18.32 3.81
C GLU A 238 38.48 -19.26 3.06
N ILE A 239 39.35 -18.69 2.22
CA ILE A 239 40.32 -19.47 1.42
C ILE A 239 41.75 -19.13 1.83
N SER A 240 42.56 -20.16 1.98
CA SER A 240 44.01 -20.05 2.11
C SER A 240 44.68 -20.14 0.73
N TYR A 241 45.89 -19.60 0.62
CA TYR A 241 46.67 -19.66 -0.61
C TYR A 241 48.16 -19.90 -0.32
N LYS A 242 48.82 -20.58 -1.23
CA LYS A 242 50.27 -20.82 -1.22
C LYS A 242 50.84 -20.65 -2.62
N ILE A 243 52.17 -20.47 -2.72
CA ILE A 243 52.88 -20.48 -4.00
C ILE A 243 53.27 -21.94 -4.30
N GLU A 244 52.99 -22.41 -5.50
CA GLU A 244 53.33 -23.76 -5.97
C GLU A 244 53.91 -23.68 -7.39
N ASP A 245 54.92 -24.48 -7.68
CA ASP A 245 55.41 -24.67 -9.04
C ASP A 245 54.47 -25.62 -9.79
N VAL A 246 53.76 -25.08 -10.78
CA VAL A 246 52.79 -25.84 -11.56
C VAL A 246 53.39 -26.39 -12.86
N ASP A 247 54.66 -26.08 -13.17
CA ASP A 247 55.34 -26.68 -14.31
C ASP A 247 55.77 -28.11 -14.00
N LYS A 248 55.31 -29.06 -14.82
CA LYS A 248 55.67 -30.47 -14.70
C LYS A 248 56.93 -30.84 -15.49
N ARG A 249 57.56 -29.88 -16.19
CA ARG A 249 58.79 -30.07 -16.97
C ARG A 249 60.01 -29.91 -16.07
N TRP A 250 61.00 -30.77 -16.22
CA TRP A 250 62.19 -30.84 -15.35
C TRP A 250 63.13 -29.61 -15.39
N TYR A 251 62.94 -28.68 -16.35
CA TYR A 251 63.72 -27.43 -16.50
C TYR A 251 62.86 -26.17 -16.50
N GLY A 252 61.55 -26.31 -16.29
CA GLY A 252 60.64 -25.17 -16.21
C GLY A 252 60.34 -24.82 -14.76
N VAL A 253 60.16 -23.53 -14.49
CA VAL A 253 59.64 -23.02 -13.21
C VAL A 253 58.46 -22.14 -13.55
N ASP A 254 57.27 -22.52 -13.11
CA ASP A 254 56.03 -21.75 -13.27
C ASP A 254 55.36 -21.60 -11.90
N LEU A 255 55.75 -20.54 -11.18
CA LEU A 255 55.25 -20.28 -9.84
C LEU A 255 53.88 -19.61 -9.90
N GLU A 256 52.85 -20.31 -9.45
CA GLU A 256 51.48 -19.82 -9.40
C GLU A 256 50.97 -19.76 -7.95
N LEU A 257 50.04 -18.85 -7.70
CA LEU A 257 49.28 -18.84 -6.45
C LEU A 257 48.16 -19.87 -6.54
N VAL A 258 48.13 -20.82 -5.62
CA VAL A 258 47.18 -21.92 -5.61
C VAL A 258 46.38 -22.01 -4.31
N ILE A 259 45.14 -22.43 -4.42
CA ILE A 259 44.22 -22.78 -3.34
C ILE A 259 44.27 -24.31 -3.17
N PRO A 260 44.40 -24.83 -1.94
CA PRO A 260 44.34 -26.28 -1.69
C PRO A 260 43.09 -26.91 -2.29
N TYR A 261 43.21 -28.13 -2.82
CA TYR A 261 42.10 -28.83 -3.50
C TYR A 261 40.78 -28.81 -2.71
N SER A 262 40.79 -29.13 -1.41
CA SER A 262 39.57 -29.16 -0.59
C SER A 262 38.87 -27.81 -0.48
N GLU A 263 39.64 -26.74 -0.28
CA GLU A 263 39.12 -25.37 -0.16
C GLU A 263 38.68 -24.82 -1.52
N GLY A 264 39.44 -25.08 -2.58
CA GLY A 264 39.07 -24.69 -3.94
C GLY A 264 37.81 -25.40 -4.42
N ARG A 265 37.64 -26.69 -4.07
CA ARG A 265 36.41 -27.45 -4.33
C ARG A 265 35.21 -26.80 -3.66
N GLU A 266 35.32 -26.46 -2.38
CA GLU A 266 34.26 -25.77 -1.65
C GLU A 266 33.95 -24.41 -2.25
N PHE A 267 34.97 -23.60 -2.53
CA PHE A 267 34.84 -22.27 -3.14
C PHE A 267 34.12 -22.32 -4.49
N TYR A 268 34.54 -23.21 -5.41
CA TYR A 268 33.89 -23.36 -6.72
C TYR A 268 32.45 -23.86 -6.59
N ASN A 269 32.19 -24.84 -5.71
CA ASN A 269 30.85 -25.32 -5.46
C ASN A 269 29.93 -24.20 -4.93
N LYS A 270 30.46 -23.34 -4.06
CA LYS A 270 29.74 -22.17 -3.55
C LYS A 270 29.36 -21.21 -4.68
N PHE A 271 30.29 -20.81 -5.56
CA PHE A 271 29.92 -19.97 -6.70
C PHE A 271 28.85 -20.61 -7.61
N ILE A 272 28.92 -21.92 -7.85
CA ILE A 272 27.89 -22.65 -8.61
C ILE A 272 26.54 -22.57 -7.90
N GLU A 273 26.48 -22.78 -6.58
CA GLU A 273 25.27 -22.63 -5.76
C GLU A 273 24.71 -21.21 -5.83
N LEU A 274 25.55 -20.18 -5.66
CA LEU A 274 25.15 -18.78 -5.75
C LEU A 274 24.50 -18.48 -7.11
N PHE A 275 25.15 -18.86 -8.21
CA PHE A 275 24.61 -18.61 -9.55
C PHE A 275 23.28 -19.34 -9.78
N LYS A 276 23.14 -20.57 -9.29
CA LYS A 276 21.86 -21.32 -9.33
C LYS A 276 20.78 -20.63 -8.51
N ASP A 277 21.12 -20.08 -7.33
CA ASP A 277 20.18 -19.34 -6.50
C ASP A 277 19.73 -18.02 -7.15
N VAL A 278 20.64 -17.33 -7.85
CA VAL A 278 20.27 -16.16 -8.67
C VAL A 278 19.35 -16.57 -9.83
N GLN A 279 19.63 -17.69 -10.52
CA GLN A 279 18.71 -18.23 -11.54
C GLN A 279 17.32 -18.56 -10.96
N ASN A 280 17.24 -19.08 -9.74
CA ASN A 280 15.97 -19.36 -9.08
C ASN A 280 15.16 -18.08 -8.79
N VAL A 281 15.84 -16.98 -8.41
CA VAL A 281 15.20 -15.66 -8.30
C VAL A 281 14.67 -15.19 -9.64
N LEU A 282 15.49 -15.24 -10.70
CA LEU A 282 15.10 -14.84 -12.05
C LEU A 282 13.91 -15.65 -12.60
N ASN A 283 13.91 -16.97 -12.38
CA ASN A 283 12.82 -17.85 -12.78
C ASN A 283 11.52 -17.54 -12.01
N SER A 284 11.61 -17.24 -10.72
CA SER A 284 10.46 -16.82 -9.91
C SER A 284 9.91 -15.47 -10.40
N LEU A 285 10.79 -14.52 -10.72
CA LEU A 285 10.41 -13.23 -11.30
C LEU A 285 9.71 -13.40 -12.66
N ASP A 286 10.22 -14.25 -13.56
CA ASP A 286 9.57 -14.53 -14.85
C ASP A 286 8.15 -15.06 -14.68
N LYS A 287 7.95 -16.01 -13.76
CA LYS A 287 6.62 -16.55 -13.42
C LYS A 287 5.67 -15.48 -12.90
N LEU A 288 6.15 -14.59 -12.03
CA LEU A 288 5.36 -13.47 -11.52
C LEU A 288 4.99 -12.51 -12.65
N VAL A 289 5.93 -12.16 -13.52
CA VAL A 289 5.65 -11.29 -14.69
C VAL A 289 4.58 -11.94 -15.59
N ILE A 290 4.67 -13.25 -15.85
CA ILE A 290 3.62 -13.98 -16.58
C ILE A 290 2.28 -13.83 -15.87
N GLN A 291 2.23 -14.06 -14.57
CA GLN A 291 0.99 -14.00 -13.79
C GLN A 291 0.38 -12.60 -13.78
N PHE A 292 1.19 -11.57 -13.53
CA PHE A 292 0.77 -10.16 -13.52
C PHE A 292 0.41 -9.61 -14.90
N SER A 293 0.90 -10.22 -15.97
CA SER A 293 0.53 -9.86 -17.35
C SER A 293 -0.77 -10.50 -17.84
N LYS A 294 -1.37 -11.43 -17.07
CA LYS A 294 -2.66 -12.05 -17.44
C LYS A 294 -3.80 -11.07 -17.21
N GLU A 295 -4.78 -11.09 -18.11
CA GLU A 295 -6.05 -10.40 -17.90
C GLU A 295 -6.78 -11.02 -16.70
N THR A 296 -7.10 -10.20 -15.71
CA THR A 296 -7.97 -10.57 -14.58
C THR A 296 -9.35 -9.97 -14.77
N ASN A 297 -10.39 -10.80 -14.57
CA ASN A 297 -11.78 -10.35 -14.52
C ASN A 297 -12.11 -9.88 -13.11
N PHE A 298 -12.72 -8.71 -12.99
CA PHE A 298 -13.24 -8.19 -11.72
C PHE A 298 -14.69 -8.64 -11.60
N GLU A 299 -15.00 -9.41 -10.55
CA GLU A 299 -16.36 -9.85 -10.27
C GLU A 299 -16.98 -8.96 -9.20
N LEU A 300 -17.95 -8.13 -9.59
CA LEU A 300 -18.84 -7.48 -8.63
C LEU A 300 -19.79 -8.52 -7.99
N SER A 301 -20.36 -8.20 -6.83
CA SER A 301 -21.34 -9.10 -6.19
C SER A 301 -22.57 -9.31 -7.09
N ASP A 302 -23.19 -10.50 -7.06
CA ASP A 302 -24.32 -10.82 -7.94
C ASP A 302 -25.54 -9.91 -7.74
N LYS A 303 -25.65 -9.29 -6.56
CA LYS A 303 -26.67 -8.28 -6.27
C LYS A 303 -26.39 -6.98 -7.05
N ILE A 304 -25.17 -6.49 -7.02
CA ILE A 304 -24.72 -5.30 -7.78
C ILE A 304 -24.81 -5.58 -9.30
N LYS A 305 -24.51 -6.81 -9.73
CA LYS A 305 -24.67 -7.24 -11.14
C LYS A 305 -26.10 -7.16 -11.65
N LYS A 306 -27.07 -7.42 -10.78
CA LYS A 306 -28.49 -7.39 -11.13
C LYS A 306 -29.00 -5.96 -11.32
N ASP A 307 -28.47 -5.01 -10.56
CA ASP A 307 -28.96 -3.64 -10.52
C ASP A 307 -28.28 -2.72 -11.56
N LEU A 308 -27.05 -3.05 -12.00
CA LEU A 308 -26.26 -2.21 -12.94
C LEU A 308 -26.23 -2.70 -14.41
N GLY A 309 -26.81 -3.86 -14.71
CA GLY A 309 -26.78 -4.46 -16.05
C GLY A 309 -25.45 -5.17 -16.38
N GLN A 310 -25.53 -6.36 -17.00
CA GLN A 310 -24.39 -7.28 -17.13
C GLN A 310 -23.23 -6.77 -18.02
N GLU A 311 -23.48 -5.84 -18.94
CA GLU A 311 -22.46 -5.37 -19.91
C GLU A 311 -21.52 -4.29 -19.34
N LEU A 312 -21.92 -3.53 -18.31
CA LEU A 312 -21.12 -2.45 -17.72
C LEU A 312 -20.06 -2.93 -16.71
N LEU A 313 -20.00 -4.22 -16.38
CA LEU A 313 -19.42 -4.72 -15.12
C LEU A 313 -18.24 -5.68 -15.28
N ARG A 314 -17.75 -5.90 -16.49
CA ARG A 314 -16.53 -6.67 -16.76
C ARG A 314 -15.47 -5.75 -17.34
N TYR A 315 -14.74 -5.03 -16.49
CA TYR A 315 -13.48 -4.45 -16.93
C TYR A 315 -12.41 -5.52 -16.79
N LYS A 316 -11.78 -5.88 -17.92
CA LYS A 316 -10.57 -6.70 -17.90
C LYS A 316 -9.40 -5.78 -17.60
N ARG A 317 -8.58 -6.12 -16.61
CA ARG A 317 -7.35 -5.38 -16.31
C ARG A 317 -6.16 -6.32 -16.31
N THR A 318 -5.02 -5.82 -16.75
CA THR A 318 -3.70 -6.43 -16.54
C THR A 318 -2.95 -5.56 -15.53
N ILE A 319 -2.02 -6.13 -14.76
CA ILE A 319 -1.18 -5.34 -13.84
C ILE A 319 0.09 -4.91 -14.56
N ILE A 320 0.74 -5.83 -15.28
CA ILE A 320 1.91 -5.49 -16.10
C ILE A 320 1.49 -5.41 -17.57
N PRO A 321 1.65 -4.24 -18.24
CA PRO A 321 1.41 -4.11 -19.67
C PRO A 321 2.27 -5.06 -20.50
N ALA A 322 1.79 -5.45 -21.69
CA ALA A 322 2.48 -6.41 -22.55
C ALA A 322 3.91 -5.98 -22.93
N ASN A 323 4.14 -4.69 -23.21
CA ASN A 323 5.45 -4.15 -23.55
C ASN A 323 6.42 -4.25 -22.37
N SER A 324 6.01 -3.75 -21.20
CA SER A 324 6.79 -3.82 -19.95
C SER A 324 7.08 -5.27 -19.55
N ALA A 325 6.11 -6.18 -19.69
CA ALA A 325 6.29 -7.61 -19.45
C ALA A 325 7.32 -8.22 -20.41
N LYS A 326 7.27 -7.86 -21.69
CA LYS A 326 8.25 -8.33 -22.69
C LYS A 326 9.65 -7.82 -22.37
N SER A 327 9.81 -6.53 -22.06
CA SER A 327 11.10 -5.94 -21.71
C SER A 327 11.73 -6.62 -20.49
N ILE A 328 10.95 -6.87 -19.43
CA ILE A 328 11.45 -7.59 -18.25
C ILE A 328 11.86 -9.01 -18.61
N LYS A 329 11.04 -9.74 -19.37
CA LYS A 329 11.32 -11.13 -19.77
C LYS A 329 12.56 -11.24 -20.64
N ASP A 330 12.73 -10.35 -21.61
CA ASP A 330 13.90 -10.33 -22.48
C ASP A 330 15.17 -10.07 -21.66
N MET A 331 15.11 -9.15 -20.69
CA MET A 331 16.24 -8.90 -19.79
C MET A 331 16.53 -10.08 -18.86
N ILE A 332 15.51 -10.66 -18.21
CA ILE A 332 15.63 -11.86 -17.37
C ILE A 332 16.28 -12.99 -18.17
N LYS A 333 15.83 -13.23 -19.39
CA LYS A 333 16.37 -14.26 -20.28
C LYS A 333 17.85 -14.01 -20.59
N ASN A 334 18.20 -12.78 -20.96
CA ASN A 334 19.59 -12.42 -21.27
C ASN A 334 20.51 -12.59 -20.05
N ILE A 335 20.09 -12.11 -18.88
CA ILE A 335 20.85 -12.28 -17.63
C ILE A 335 20.98 -13.77 -17.29
N SER A 336 19.89 -14.55 -17.39
CA SER A 336 19.90 -15.98 -17.10
C SER A 336 20.84 -16.76 -18.02
N GLN A 337 20.94 -16.38 -19.30
CA GLN A 337 21.88 -16.99 -20.25
C GLN A 337 23.33 -16.70 -19.86
N GLU A 338 23.66 -15.48 -19.45
CA GLU A 338 25.02 -15.16 -18.99
C GLU A 338 25.36 -15.82 -17.65
N ILE A 339 24.40 -15.95 -16.74
CA ILE A 339 24.60 -16.73 -15.50
C ILE A 339 24.86 -18.20 -15.83
N GLN A 340 24.15 -18.79 -16.79
CA GLN A 340 24.38 -20.18 -17.19
C GLN A 340 25.80 -20.39 -17.71
N LYS A 341 26.34 -19.45 -18.51
CA LYS A 341 27.73 -19.52 -18.97
C LYS A 341 28.73 -19.52 -17.81
N ASN A 342 28.46 -18.76 -16.75
CA ASN A 342 29.28 -18.77 -15.53
C ASN A 342 29.16 -20.11 -14.79
N ILE A 343 27.96 -20.66 -14.65
CA ILE A 343 27.75 -22.00 -14.08
C ILE A 343 28.56 -23.05 -14.86
N ASP A 344 28.45 -23.07 -16.19
CA ASP A 344 29.14 -24.05 -17.04
C ASP A 344 30.66 -23.92 -16.93
N SER A 345 31.19 -22.69 -16.88
CA SER A 345 32.63 -22.43 -16.73
C SER A 345 33.14 -22.92 -15.37
N PHE A 346 32.45 -22.57 -14.27
CA PHE A 346 32.83 -23.02 -12.93
C PHE A 346 32.67 -24.53 -12.76
N GLN A 347 31.61 -25.13 -13.30
CA GLN A 347 31.38 -26.57 -13.26
C GLN A 347 32.44 -27.35 -14.05
N SER A 348 32.85 -26.83 -15.22
CA SER A 348 33.94 -27.41 -16.01
C SER A 348 35.23 -27.46 -15.21
N ARG A 349 35.62 -26.35 -14.58
CA ARG A 349 36.80 -26.29 -13.71
C ARG A 349 36.68 -27.25 -12.53
N TYR A 350 35.55 -27.20 -11.83
CA TYR A 350 35.26 -28.09 -10.72
C TYR A 350 35.46 -29.56 -11.11
N ASN A 351 34.92 -30.00 -12.24
CA ASN A 351 35.06 -31.38 -12.72
C ASN A 351 36.50 -31.77 -13.06
N ILE A 352 37.30 -30.86 -13.64
CA ILE A 352 38.73 -31.10 -13.95
C ILE A 352 39.52 -31.37 -12.66
N HIS A 353 39.28 -30.56 -11.62
CA HIS A 353 39.97 -30.70 -10.34
C HIS A 353 39.43 -31.87 -9.51
N GLU A 354 38.14 -32.19 -9.62
CA GLU A 354 37.57 -33.40 -9.02
C GLU A 354 38.23 -34.68 -9.53
N ASN A 355 38.52 -34.75 -10.84
CA ASN A 355 39.14 -35.92 -11.45
C ASN A 355 40.64 -36.03 -11.15
N SER A 356 41.34 -34.88 -11.06
CA SER A 356 42.79 -34.85 -10.87
C SER A 356 43.24 -34.72 -9.41
N LYS A 357 42.34 -34.30 -8.52
CA LYS A 357 42.63 -33.91 -7.12
C LYS A 357 43.73 -32.84 -7.00
N ALA A 358 43.93 -32.03 -8.05
CA ALA A 358 44.95 -30.98 -8.09
C ALA A 358 44.48 -29.69 -7.40
N ASN A 359 45.43 -28.90 -6.90
CA ASN A 359 45.18 -27.56 -6.34
C ASN A 359 44.66 -26.59 -7.41
N TYR A 360 43.89 -25.59 -7.01
CA TYR A 360 43.26 -24.62 -7.92
C TYR A 360 44.14 -23.39 -8.09
N ILE A 361 44.43 -22.98 -9.33
CA ILE A 361 45.21 -21.76 -9.61
C ILE A 361 44.29 -20.53 -9.48
N ILE A 362 44.70 -19.52 -8.71
CA ILE A 362 43.88 -18.32 -8.44
C ILE A 362 43.58 -17.54 -9.72
N ARG A 363 44.53 -17.43 -10.65
CA ARG A 363 44.31 -16.71 -11.93
C ARG A 363 43.11 -17.29 -12.70
N ASN A 364 42.91 -18.61 -12.65
CA ASN A 364 41.82 -19.27 -13.36
C ASN A 364 40.45 -18.85 -12.85
N ILE A 365 40.32 -18.42 -11.60
CA ILE A 365 39.05 -17.90 -11.05
C ILE A 365 38.58 -16.72 -11.90
N VAL A 366 39.49 -15.80 -12.24
CA VAL A 366 39.19 -14.61 -13.06
C VAL A 366 38.81 -15.02 -14.48
N GLU A 367 39.49 -16.01 -15.04
CA GLU A 367 39.22 -16.53 -16.38
C GLU A 367 37.88 -17.30 -16.46
N ASP A 368 37.49 -17.96 -15.36
CA ASP A 368 36.24 -18.71 -15.24
C ASP A 368 35.03 -17.79 -15.06
N PHE A 369 35.21 -16.57 -14.54
CA PHE A 369 34.18 -15.54 -14.54
C PHE A 369 33.92 -15.01 -15.95
N LYS A 370 32.80 -15.43 -16.53
CA LYS A 370 32.24 -14.86 -17.77
C LYS A 370 31.40 -13.64 -17.43
N ILE A 371 32.02 -12.63 -16.80
CA ILE A 371 31.28 -11.54 -16.15
C ILE A 371 30.99 -10.35 -17.06
N ASN A 372 31.77 -10.10 -18.12
CA ASN A 372 31.70 -8.82 -18.83
C ASN A 372 30.30 -8.50 -19.36
N LYS A 373 29.70 -9.44 -20.12
CA LYS A 373 28.35 -9.27 -20.66
C LYS A 373 27.28 -9.30 -19.56
N LEU A 374 27.48 -10.11 -18.51
CA LEU A 374 26.60 -10.15 -17.35
C LEU A 374 26.57 -8.78 -16.64
N VAL A 375 27.74 -8.18 -16.40
CA VAL A 375 27.85 -6.84 -15.82
C VAL A 375 27.20 -5.83 -16.74
N ASP A 376 27.45 -5.83 -18.05
CA ASP A 376 26.78 -4.91 -18.98
C ASP A 376 25.26 -4.96 -18.83
N LEU A 377 24.69 -6.16 -18.78
CA LEU A 377 23.25 -6.35 -18.59
C LEU A 377 22.78 -5.85 -17.22
N LEU A 378 23.52 -6.13 -16.15
CA LEU A 378 23.20 -5.66 -14.80
C LEU A 378 23.32 -4.13 -14.68
N LEU A 379 24.31 -3.53 -15.35
CA LEU A 379 24.47 -2.08 -15.38
C LEU A 379 23.25 -1.44 -16.04
N VAL A 380 22.85 -1.94 -17.21
CA VAL A 380 21.63 -1.47 -17.91
C VAL A 380 20.38 -1.68 -17.05
N PHE A 381 20.21 -2.89 -16.51
CA PHE A 381 18.99 -3.28 -15.81
C PHE A 381 18.79 -2.55 -14.47
N LEU A 382 19.88 -2.30 -13.73
CA LEU A 382 19.81 -1.68 -12.39
C LEU A 382 20.15 -0.18 -12.40
N ASN A 383 20.49 0.39 -13.56
CA ASN A 383 20.88 1.79 -13.68
C ASN A 383 19.82 2.72 -13.09
N ILE A 384 20.24 3.61 -12.19
CA ILE A 384 19.39 4.68 -11.67
C ILE A 384 20.26 5.85 -11.20
N ASN A 385 19.84 7.06 -11.54
CA ASN A 385 20.42 8.28 -10.99
C ASN A 385 19.83 8.52 -9.59
N PRO A 386 20.64 8.65 -8.53
CA PRO A 386 20.13 8.77 -7.16
C PRO A 386 19.44 10.11 -6.86
N THR A 387 19.60 11.11 -7.73
CA THR A 387 19.03 12.45 -7.57
C THR A 387 17.72 12.59 -8.33
N THR A 388 17.71 12.20 -9.61
CA THR A 388 16.51 12.28 -10.46
C THR A 388 15.64 11.03 -10.37
N LEU A 389 16.16 9.90 -9.86
CA LEU A 389 15.48 8.60 -9.88
C LEU A 389 15.10 8.11 -11.28
N GLU A 390 15.74 8.68 -12.29
CA GLU A 390 15.58 8.31 -13.69
C GLU A 390 16.79 7.49 -14.15
N SER A 391 16.55 6.66 -15.16
CA SER A 391 17.60 5.92 -15.84
C SER A 391 17.71 6.40 -17.29
N GLU A 392 18.94 6.63 -17.73
CA GLU A 392 19.27 6.86 -19.15
C GLU A 392 19.14 5.58 -19.99
N GLU A 393 19.07 4.43 -19.33
CA GLU A 393 18.96 3.11 -19.96
C GLU A 393 17.48 2.72 -20.08
N GLU A 394 17.00 2.55 -21.32
CA GLU A 394 15.60 2.20 -21.66
C GLU A 394 15.13 0.94 -20.92
N TYR A 395 15.98 -0.08 -20.85
CA TYR A 395 15.67 -1.37 -20.23
C TYR A 395 15.94 -1.43 -18.72
N SER A 396 16.13 -0.28 -18.07
CA SER A 396 16.24 -0.24 -16.62
C SER A 396 14.93 -0.66 -15.96
N ILE A 397 15.03 -1.49 -14.92
CA ILE A 397 13.87 -1.94 -14.15
C ILE A 397 13.09 -0.78 -13.54
N TRP A 398 13.73 0.36 -13.31
CA TRP A 398 13.10 1.52 -12.69
C TRP A 398 12.22 2.30 -13.66
N ASN A 399 12.66 2.44 -14.91
CA ASN A 399 11.83 3.01 -15.99
C ASN A 399 10.63 2.08 -16.25
N ILE A 400 10.87 0.76 -16.30
CA ILE A 400 9.80 -0.22 -16.48
C ILE A 400 8.84 -0.23 -15.27
N LEU A 401 9.35 -0.12 -14.05
CA LEU A 401 8.54 -0.01 -12.84
C LEU A 401 7.66 1.24 -12.88
N TYR A 402 8.21 2.37 -13.31
CA TYR A 402 7.43 3.59 -13.53
C TYR A 402 6.30 3.37 -14.54
N GLU A 403 6.57 2.78 -15.70
CA GLU A 403 5.52 2.45 -16.69
C GLU A 403 4.42 1.56 -16.09
N ILE A 404 4.80 0.55 -15.30
CA ILE A 404 3.84 -0.33 -14.62
C ILE A 404 3.00 0.48 -13.63
N LEU A 405 3.62 1.32 -12.81
CA LEU A 405 2.89 2.11 -11.82
C LEU A 405 1.95 3.11 -12.49
N ASP A 406 2.44 3.87 -13.47
CA ASP A 406 1.66 4.86 -14.23
C ASP A 406 0.46 4.21 -14.92
N PHE A 407 0.66 3.05 -15.56
CA PHE A 407 -0.42 2.27 -16.16
C PHE A 407 -1.49 1.84 -15.15
N ASN A 408 -1.13 1.67 -13.89
CA ASN A 408 -2.05 1.26 -12.82
C ASN A 408 -2.68 2.44 -12.06
N ILE A 409 -2.26 3.68 -12.31
CA ILE A 409 -2.90 4.86 -11.73
C ILE A 409 -4.14 5.20 -12.57
N HIS A 410 -5.32 4.92 -12.03
CA HIS A 410 -6.58 5.30 -12.71
C HIS A 410 -6.87 6.80 -12.53
N THR A 411 -6.71 7.30 -11.31
CA THR A 411 -6.87 8.72 -10.97
C THR A 411 -5.91 9.06 -9.85
N PHE A 412 -5.25 10.20 -9.96
CA PHE A 412 -4.45 10.79 -8.90
C PHE A 412 -5.18 12.02 -8.34
N ASP A 413 -5.67 11.93 -7.12
CA ASP A 413 -6.36 13.01 -6.44
C ASP A 413 -5.94 13.08 -4.97
N ASN A 414 -5.21 14.13 -4.62
CA ASN A 414 -4.70 14.34 -3.27
C ASN A 414 -5.85 14.42 -2.27
N THR A 415 -5.63 13.82 -1.10
CA THR A 415 -6.58 13.87 0.01
C THR A 415 -6.08 14.78 1.12
N TYR A 416 -7.02 15.25 1.92
CA TYR A 416 -6.79 16.12 3.05
C TYR A 416 -7.49 15.55 4.26
N ILE A 417 -6.87 15.75 5.43
CA ILE A 417 -7.47 15.36 6.70
C ILE A 417 -8.73 16.19 6.94
N LYS A 418 -8.68 17.51 6.70
CA LYS A 418 -9.78 18.42 7.03
C LYS A 418 -10.76 18.60 5.86
N PRO A 419 -12.07 18.67 6.14
CA PRO A 419 -13.10 18.84 5.12
C PRO A 419 -13.17 20.25 4.51
N ASP A 420 -12.47 21.24 5.07
CA ASP A 420 -12.64 22.67 4.77
C ASP A 420 -12.69 22.97 3.26
N ILE A 421 -11.82 22.31 2.48
CA ILE A 421 -11.72 22.50 1.04
C ILE A 421 -13.01 22.16 0.29
N GLN A 422 -13.80 21.19 0.77
CA GLN A 422 -15.03 20.73 0.13
C GLN A 422 -16.24 21.59 0.50
N PHE A 423 -16.18 22.31 1.63
CA PHE A 423 -17.25 23.19 2.11
C PHE A 423 -17.02 24.67 1.81
N LYS A 424 -15.87 25.03 1.22
CA LYS A 424 -15.52 26.40 0.87
C LYS A 424 -16.59 27.06 0.00
N GLY A 425 -17.05 28.25 0.40
CA GLY A 425 -18.08 29.01 -0.29
C GLY A 425 -19.52 28.56 0.02
N THR A 426 -19.72 27.63 0.96
CA THR A 426 -21.04 27.17 1.39
C THR A 426 -21.42 27.76 2.76
N PHE A 427 -22.71 27.75 3.13
CA PHE A 427 -23.14 28.20 4.46
C PHE A 427 -22.71 27.27 5.61
N LEU A 428 -22.10 26.12 5.29
CA LEU A 428 -21.54 25.17 6.26
C LEU A 428 -20.04 25.39 6.51
N GLU A 429 -19.36 26.24 5.74
CA GLU A 429 -17.91 26.50 5.87
C GLU A 429 -17.51 26.88 7.30
N THR A 430 -18.34 27.67 7.99
CA THR A 430 -18.09 28.12 9.37
C THR A 430 -18.71 27.23 10.44
N LYS A 431 -19.29 26.08 10.07
CA LYS A 431 -20.01 25.16 10.97
C LYS A 431 -19.33 23.79 11.08
N ILE A 432 -18.04 23.75 10.79
CA ILE A 432 -17.20 22.55 10.89
C ILE A 432 -16.61 22.48 12.30
N SER A 433 -16.83 21.35 12.97
CA SER A 433 -16.27 21.00 14.27
C SER A 433 -15.26 19.86 14.10
N ASP A 434 -13.99 20.16 14.37
CA ASP A 434 -12.86 19.23 14.28
C ASP A 434 -12.53 18.56 15.62
N PHE A 435 -12.25 17.25 15.58
CA PHE A 435 -11.98 16.39 16.72
C PHE A 435 -10.72 15.55 16.49
N ASP A 436 -9.67 15.84 17.25
CA ASP A 436 -8.47 15.02 17.26
C ASP A 436 -8.73 13.71 18.02
N ALA A 437 -8.64 12.58 17.32
CA ALA A 437 -8.72 11.21 17.85
C ALA A 437 -7.34 10.56 18.02
N THR A 438 -6.25 11.23 17.64
CA THR A 438 -4.86 10.72 17.65
C THR A 438 -4.46 10.21 19.03
N TYR A 439 -4.96 10.82 20.10
CA TYR A 439 -4.67 10.40 21.48
C TYR A 439 -5.19 8.99 21.84
N LEU A 440 -6.09 8.43 21.05
CA LEU A 440 -6.62 7.06 21.21
C LEU A 440 -5.76 6.00 20.51
N ASP A 441 -4.86 6.44 19.62
CA ASP A 441 -3.94 5.57 18.92
C ASP A 441 -2.77 5.20 19.84
N GLN A 442 -2.40 3.90 19.87
CA GLN A 442 -1.33 3.41 20.73
C GLN A 442 0.03 3.98 20.33
N TYR A 443 0.20 4.34 19.06
CA TYR A 443 1.41 4.97 18.53
C TYR A 443 1.66 6.37 19.09
N ASN A 444 0.63 7.08 19.57
CA ASN A 444 0.78 8.43 20.11
C ASN A 444 1.75 8.50 21.30
N ASN A 445 1.89 7.39 22.03
CA ASN A 445 2.77 7.27 23.20
C ASN A 445 4.18 6.79 22.84
N LYS A 446 4.48 6.54 21.56
CA LYS A 446 5.79 6.05 21.10
C LYS A 446 6.78 7.20 20.91
N LYS A 447 8.07 6.91 21.07
CA LYS A 447 9.15 7.89 20.89
C LYS A 447 9.37 8.20 19.42
N GLU A 448 9.03 7.25 18.57
CA GLU A 448 9.17 7.26 17.12
C GLU A 448 8.17 8.21 16.43
N LYS A 449 7.18 8.74 17.15
CA LYS A 449 6.16 9.66 16.59
C LYS A 449 6.75 10.87 15.86
N GLU A 450 7.89 11.39 16.34
CA GLU A 450 8.58 12.50 15.67
C GLU A 450 9.15 12.10 14.30
N ASN A 451 9.58 10.83 14.16
CA ASN A 451 10.02 10.29 12.88
C ASN A 451 8.85 10.15 11.91
N PHE A 452 7.69 9.71 12.41
CA PHE A 452 6.45 9.66 11.61
C PHE A 452 6.10 11.04 11.04
N TYR A 453 6.10 12.10 11.86
CA TYR A 453 5.77 13.44 11.37
C TYR A 453 6.74 13.95 10.29
N LYS A 454 8.04 13.61 10.38
CA LYS A 454 9.01 13.90 9.31
C LYS A 454 8.72 13.10 8.04
N PHE A 455 8.45 11.80 8.20
CA PHE A 455 8.12 10.89 7.11
C PHE A 455 6.87 11.34 6.35
N ILE A 456 5.76 11.58 7.05
CA ILE A 456 4.50 11.95 6.41
C ILE A 456 4.56 13.35 5.79
N SER A 457 5.27 14.30 6.41
CA SER A 457 5.48 15.62 5.81
C SER A 457 6.28 15.54 4.52
N TYR A 458 7.21 14.59 4.39
CA TYR A 458 7.97 14.38 3.16
C TYR A 458 7.08 13.74 2.08
N ILE A 459 6.30 12.73 2.43
CA ILE A 459 5.30 12.09 1.56
C ILE A 459 4.31 13.13 0.98
N GLU A 460 3.67 13.93 1.82
CA GLU A 460 2.70 14.94 1.37
C GLU A 460 3.33 16.00 0.46
N ASN A 461 4.63 16.28 0.65
CA ASN A 461 5.36 17.17 -0.25
C ASN A 461 5.63 16.52 -1.61
N ILE A 462 5.91 15.21 -1.65
CA ILE A 462 6.02 14.46 -2.91
C ILE A 462 4.66 14.45 -3.64
N GLU A 463 3.56 14.18 -2.95
CA GLU A 463 2.22 14.17 -3.54
C GLU A 463 1.82 15.53 -4.12
N LYS A 464 2.17 16.62 -3.44
CA LYS A 464 2.00 17.97 -3.98
C LYS A 464 2.81 18.20 -5.25
N LYS A 465 4.05 17.72 -5.31
CA LYS A 465 4.89 17.82 -6.52
C LYS A 465 4.34 16.95 -7.65
N TYR A 466 3.90 15.73 -7.36
CA TYR A 466 3.31 14.84 -8.36
C TYR A 466 1.99 15.40 -8.93
N GLU A 467 1.16 16.04 -8.09
CA GLU A 467 -0.04 16.73 -8.56
C GLU A 467 0.29 17.91 -9.51
N GLN A 468 1.39 18.61 -9.27
CA GLN A 468 1.86 19.69 -10.15
C GLN A 468 2.52 19.17 -11.43
N GLU A 469 3.28 18.09 -11.29
CA GLU A 469 4.07 17.47 -12.35
C GLU A 469 4.14 15.95 -12.16
N ALA A 470 3.26 15.24 -12.85
CA ALA A 470 3.22 13.79 -12.86
C ALA A 470 4.40 13.24 -13.67
N ASN A 471 5.45 12.81 -12.98
CA ASN A 471 6.67 12.29 -13.59
C ASN A 471 7.28 11.14 -12.78
N GLN A 472 8.26 10.46 -13.39
CA GLN A 472 8.96 9.32 -12.80
C GLN A 472 9.67 9.67 -11.50
N THR A 473 10.37 10.81 -11.48
CA THR A 473 11.09 11.30 -10.29
C THR A 473 10.17 11.28 -9.06
N ASN A 474 9.02 11.94 -9.14
CA ASN A 474 8.10 12.08 -8.02
C ASN A 474 7.46 10.74 -7.61
N LEU A 475 7.07 9.90 -8.57
CA LEU A 475 6.45 8.61 -8.26
C LEU A 475 7.43 7.63 -7.62
N LEU A 476 8.67 7.54 -8.13
CA LEU A 476 9.69 6.70 -7.52
C LEU A 476 10.18 7.26 -6.18
N ASP A 477 10.16 8.58 -5.98
CA ASP A 477 10.46 9.20 -4.68
C ASP A 477 9.46 8.73 -3.61
N LEU A 478 8.17 8.67 -3.97
CA LEU A 478 7.11 8.13 -3.13
C LEU A 478 7.36 6.66 -2.78
N ILE A 479 7.59 5.82 -3.79
CA ILE A 479 7.81 4.37 -3.62
C ILE A 479 9.03 4.07 -2.76
N PHE A 480 10.18 4.70 -3.05
CA PHE A 480 11.38 4.48 -2.24
C PHE A 480 11.21 4.98 -0.81
N THR A 481 10.45 6.06 -0.60
CA THR A 481 10.16 6.56 0.74
C THR A 481 9.32 5.56 1.54
N LEU A 482 8.29 4.97 0.93
CA LEU A 482 7.48 3.91 1.56
C LEU A 482 8.31 2.67 1.89
N ILE A 483 9.16 2.22 0.96
CA ILE A 483 10.06 1.08 1.16
C ILE A 483 10.99 1.33 2.35
N VAL A 484 11.63 2.50 2.41
CA VAL A 484 12.52 2.86 3.52
C VAL A 484 11.76 2.99 4.83
N GLY A 485 10.53 3.53 4.83
CA GLY A 485 9.67 3.60 6.00
C GLY A 485 9.32 2.23 6.57
N GLN A 486 9.04 1.25 5.70
CA GLN A 486 8.70 -0.12 6.09
C GLN A 486 9.91 -0.93 6.55
N LEU A 487 11.02 -0.86 5.81
CA LEU A 487 12.23 -1.62 6.10
C LEU A 487 13.06 -0.98 7.22
N GLY A 488 12.93 0.33 7.44
CA GLY A 488 13.71 1.08 8.41
C GLY A 488 15.20 1.05 8.07
N LYS A 489 16.06 1.12 9.10
CA LYS A 489 17.51 1.26 8.92
C LYS A 489 18.15 0.06 8.21
N SER A 490 17.55 -1.13 8.27
CA SER A 490 18.08 -2.33 7.59
C SER A 490 18.02 -2.23 6.06
N SER A 491 17.23 -1.30 5.49
CA SER A 491 17.20 -1.05 4.03
C SER A 491 18.54 -0.60 3.46
N TYR A 492 19.37 0.10 4.25
CA TYR A 492 20.67 0.62 3.78
C TYR A 492 21.82 0.49 4.80
N SER A 493 21.53 0.24 6.08
CA SER A 493 22.53 -0.14 7.08
C SER A 493 22.58 -1.66 7.20
N TYR A 494 23.20 -2.30 6.22
CA TYR A 494 23.50 -3.72 6.31
C TYR A 494 24.66 -3.92 7.30
N LYS A 495 24.34 -4.29 8.54
CA LYS A 495 25.32 -4.66 9.60
C LYS A 495 25.72 -6.15 9.56
N GLY A 496 25.14 -6.94 8.65
CA GLY A 496 25.61 -8.29 8.31
C GLY A 496 26.27 -8.25 6.94
N PHE A 497 27.31 -9.05 6.74
CA PHE A 497 27.97 -9.29 5.45
C PHE A 497 26.98 -9.77 4.35
N ASN A 498 27.20 -9.44 3.06
CA ASN A 498 27.60 -10.44 2.04
C ASN A 498 27.43 -10.17 0.51
N PHE A 499 26.91 -9.03 0.01
CA PHE A 499 27.01 -8.75 -1.43
C PHE A 499 27.67 -7.41 -1.77
N GLY A 500 27.06 -6.27 -1.42
CA GLY A 500 27.66 -4.95 -1.68
C GLY A 500 28.99 -4.73 -0.97
N THR A 501 29.08 -5.11 0.31
CA THR A 501 30.33 -5.05 1.09
C THR A 501 31.34 -6.08 0.59
N THR A 502 30.90 -7.25 0.14
CA THR A 502 31.78 -8.28 -0.45
C THR A 502 32.36 -7.78 -1.77
N PHE A 503 31.56 -7.18 -2.67
CA PHE A 503 32.06 -6.55 -3.89
C PHE A 503 33.01 -5.37 -3.58
N GLN A 504 32.67 -4.52 -2.61
CA GLN A 504 33.52 -3.41 -2.20
C GLN A 504 34.81 -3.88 -1.51
N ILE A 505 34.77 -4.93 -0.70
CA ILE A 505 35.92 -5.56 -0.04
C ILE A 505 36.76 -6.30 -1.08
N PHE A 506 36.17 -7.06 -2.00
CA PHE A 506 36.87 -7.71 -3.12
C PHE A 506 37.55 -6.67 -4.00
N ALA A 507 36.84 -5.59 -4.36
CA ALA A 507 37.39 -4.50 -5.15
C ALA A 507 38.49 -3.73 -4.39
N LYS A 508 38.36 -3.54 -3.07
CA LYS A 508 39.41 -2.96 -2.21
C LYS A 508 40.60 -3.91 -2.04
N TRP A 509 40.37 -5.20 -1.86
CA TRP A 509 41.39 -6.24 -1.73
C TRP A 509 42.20 -6.36 -3.02
N TRP A 510 41.53 -6.36 -4.18
CA TRP A 510 42.19 -6.26 -5.49
C TRP A 510 42.98 -4.96 -5.63
N LYS A 511 42.40 -3.81 -5.25
CA LYS A 511 43.11 -2.52 -5.26
C LYS A 511 44.35 -2.50 -4.35
N ILE A 512 44.31 -3.17 -3.21
CA ILE A 512 45.44 -3.31 -2.28
C ILE A 512 46.50 -4.26 -2.85
N ASN A 513 46.09 -5.41 -3.40
CA ASN A 513 46.99 -6.36 -4.09
C ASN A 513 47.66 -5.75 -5.32
N ARG A 514 47.01 -4.77 -5.95
CA ARG A 514 47.57 -4.00 -7.07
C ARG A 514 48.71 -3.08 -6.61
N ILE A 515 48.50 -2.38 -5.49
CA ILE A 515 49.52 -1.49 -4.90
C ILE A 515 50.74 -2.30 -4.45
N SER A 516 50.54 -3.51 -3.94
CA SER A 516 51.66 -4.37 -3.53
C SER A 516 52.45 -4.99 -4.70
N LYS A 517 51.87 -5.06 -5.91
CA LYS A 517 52.51 -5.63 -7.12
C LYS A 517 53.04 -4.60 -8.13
N LEU A 518 52.92 -3.29 -7.86
CA LEU A 518 53.35 -2.20 -8.77
C LEU A 518 52.73 -2.25 -10.18
N ASP A 519 51.58 -2.92 -10.35
CA ASP A 519 50.85 -2.96 -11.62
C ASP A 519 49.74 -1.90 -11.59
N PHE A 520 49.82 -0.84 -12.39
CA PHE A 520 48.91 0.30 -12.27
C PHE A 520 47.70 0.27 -13.20
N LYS A 521 47.55 -0.73 -14.09
CA LYS A 521 46.43 -0.81 -15.03
C LYS A 521 45.35 -1.77 -14.52
N ALA A 522 44.16 -1.23 -14.23
CA ALA A 522 43.01 -2.07 -13.89
C ALA A 522 42.61 -2.95 -15.09
N SER A 523 42.47 -4.24 -14.85
CA SER A 523 41.87 -5.21 -15.77
C SER A 523 40.42 -4.81 -16.11
N GLU A 524 39.92 -5.32 -17.23
CA GLU A 524 38.52 -5.07 -17.62
C GLU A 524 37.54 -5.61 -16.57
N PHE A 525 37.84 -6.78 -15.99
CA PHE A 525 37.07 -7.37 -14.88
C PHE A 525 36.94 -6.41 -13.68
N GLU A 526 38.04 -5.79 -13.24
CA GLU A 526 38.02 -4.85 -12.12
C GLU A 526 37.19 -3.60 -12.42
N LYS A 527 37.32 -3.03 -13.63
CA LYS A 527 36.50 -1.86 -14.01
C LYS A 527 35.01 -2.17 -13.93
N ARG A 528 34.62 -3.36 -14.38
CA ARG A 528 33.23 -3.86 -14.34
C ARG A 528 32.74 -4.03 -12.89
N LEU A 529 33.58 -4.56 -12.01
CA LEU A 529 33.26 -4.65 -10.57
C LEU A 529 33.07 -3.27 -9.93
N PHE A 530 33.91 -2.28 -10.27
CA PHE A 530 33.75 -0.92 -9.76
C PHE A 530 32.44 -0.28 -10.23
N GLN A 531 32.04 -0.48 -11.49
CA GLN A 531 30.77 0.02 -12.00
C GLN A 531 29.57 -0.58 -11.24
N LEU A 532 29.60 -1.88 -10.91
CA LEU A 532 28.56 -2.50 -10.06
C LEU A 532 28.55 -1.91 -8.65
N ALA A 533 29.71 -1.63 -8.08
CA ALA A 533 29.81 -0.99 -6.77
C ALA A 533 29.24 0.43 -6.76
N ASP A 534 29.36 1.18 -7.86
CA ASP A 534 28.75 2.49 -8.02
C ASP A 534 27.22 2.42 -8.05
N ILE A 535 26.63 1.41 -8.70
CA ILE A 535 25.18 1.16 -8.64
C ILE A 535 24.71 0.92 -7.20
N VAL A 536 25.43 0.09 -6.44
CA VAL A 536 25.10 -0.16 -5.02
C VAL A 536 25.13 1.14 -4.21
N LYS A 537 26.11 2.02 -4.49
CA LYS A 537 26.22 3.33 -3.85
C LYS A 537 25.07 4.27 -4.23
N ASN A 538 24.55 4.19 -5.46
CA ASN A 538 23.36 4.95 -5.85
C ASN A 538 22.15 4.52 -5.01
N PHE A 539 21.90 3.22 -4.83
CA PHE A 539 20.84 2.73 -3.94
C PHE A 539 21.03 3.15 -2.49
N GLU A 540 22.27 3.08 -1.98
CA GLU A 540 22.58 3.55 -0.64
C GLU A 540 22.23 5.04 -0.47
N THR A 541 22.51 5.86 -1.48
CA THR A 541 22.18 7.29 -1.50
C THR A 541 20.67 7.53 -1.54
N ILE A 542 19.95 6.79 -2.40
CA ILE A 542 18.49 6.85 -2.52
C ILE A 542 17.82 6.53 -1.18
N PHE A 543 18.25 5.46 -0.51
CA PHE A 543 17.66 5.05 0.76
C PHE A 543 18.05 5.97 1.92
N LYS A 544 19.32 6.42 1.98
CA LYS A 544 19.77 7.35 3.04
C LYS A 544 19.02 8.68 3.02
N THR A 545 18.75 9.21 1.84
CA THR A 545 18.05 10.50 1.69
C THR A 545 16.58 10.45 2.10
N ARG A 546 15.99 9.25 2.15
CA ARG A 546 14.58 8.98 2.50
C ARG A 546 14.39 8.34 3.86
N TYR A 547 15.46 8.25 4.66
CA TYR A 547 15.38 7.67 6.00
C TYR A 547 15.14 8.74 7.06
N PHE A 548 13.97 8.67 7.71
CA PHE A 548 13.55 9.62 8.74
C PHE A 548 13.69 9.10 10.17
N GLY A 549 14.36 7.97 10.36
CA GLY A 549 14.36 7.20 11.61
C GLY A 549 13.51 5.93 11.51
N SER A 550 13.55 5.08 12.54
CA SER A 550 12.63 3.94 12.62
C SER A 550 11.22 4.45 12.86
N LEU A 551 10.24 3.96 12.09
CA LEU A 551 8.82 4.20 12.34
C LEU A 551 8.26 3.23 13.39
N SER A 552 8.77 1.99 13.42
CA SER A 552 8.32 0.94 14.33
C SER A 552 9.26 0.71 15.52
N ASP A 553 8.68 0.19 16.60
CA ASP A 553 9.41 -0.33 17.75
C ASP A 553 10.01 -1.71 17.41
N SER A 554 11.31 -1.88 17.63
CA SER A 554 12.08 -3.03 17.17
C SER A 554 11.72 -4.39 17.81
N LYS A 555 10.78 -4.44 18.77
CA LYS A 555 10.62 -5.55 19.72
C LYS A 555 9.39 -6.46 19.57
N ASP A 556 8.38 -6.14 18.76
CA ASP A 556 7.16 -6.96 18.69
C ASP A 556 7.00 -7.75 17.38
N SER A 557 6.46 -8.97 17.48
CA SER A 557 6.39 -9.97 16.41
C SER A 557 5.02 -10.10 15.73
N ASN A 558 4.01 -9.35 16.18
CA ASN A 558 2.70 -9.26 15.52
C ASN A 558 2.43 -7.79 15.20
N GLU A 559 2.13 -7.46 13.94
CA GLU A 559 1.94 -6.10 13.39
C GLU A 559 2.61 -5.00 14.20
N LYS A 560 3.91 -4.81 13.95
CA LYS A 560 4.73 -3.85 14.69
C LYS A 560 4.05 -2.49 14.72
N ILE A 561 3.62 -2.06 15.91
CA ILE A 561 3.14 -0.70 16.17
C ILE A 561 4.11 0.28 15.49
N GLY A 562 3.58 1.10 14.57
CA GLY A 562 4.35 2.03 13.76
C GLY A 562 4.86 1.50 12.41
N SER A 563 4.48 0.30 11.98
CA SER A 563 4.68 -0.13 10.58
C SER A 563 3.72 0.61 9.64
N ILE A 564 4.01 0.57 8.33
CA ILE A 564 3.11 1.13 7.32
C ILE A 564 1.73 0.43 7.36
N SER A 565 1.72 -0.89 7.55
CA SER A 565 0.47 -1.65 7.72
C SER A 565 -0.32 -1.22 8.96
N TYR A 566 0.35 -0.96 10.09
CA TYR A 566 -0.29 -0.47 11.30
C TYR A 566 -1.00 0.87 11.05
N PHE A 567 -0.31 1.81 10.40
CA PHE A 567 -0.90 3.12 10.11
C PHE A 567 -2.08 3.05 9.12
N LEU A 568 -2.08 2.07 8.23
CA LEU A 568 -3.16 1.87 7.26
C LEU A 568 -4.35 1.09 7.83
N ILE A 569 -4.16 0.26 8.85
CA ILE A 569 -5.23 -0.64 9.37
C ILE A 569 -5.66 -0.22 10.77
N GLU A 570 -4.72 -0.15 11.71
CA GLU A 570 -4.98 0.11 13.11
C GLU A 570 -5.25 1.59 13.38
N SER A 571 -4.35 2.47 12.91
CA SER A 571 -4.55 3.92 13.04
C SER A 571 -5.78 4.39 12.30
N HIS A 572 -6.04 3.78 11.14
CA HIS A 572 -7.25 3.98 10.36
C HIS A 572 -8.53 3.77 11.17
N SER A 573 -8.54 2.74 12.01
CA SER A 573 -9.71 2.32 12.76
C SER A 573 -9.95 3.13 14.03
N THR A 574 -9.05 4.05 14.39
CA THR A 574 -9.06 4.75 15.69
C THR A 574 -10.35 5.50 15.98
N SER A 575 -10.91 6.21 14.98
CA SER A 575 -12.11 7.04 15.17
C SER A 575 -13.43 6.26 15.24
N ARG A 576 -13.45 4.99 14.82
CA ARG A 576 -14.62 4.08 14.93
C ARG A 576 -14.62 3.22 16.19
N ARG A 577 -13.63 3.36 17.09
CA ARG A 577 -13.52 2.53 18.31
C ARG A 577 -14.57 2.88 19.36
N LYS A 578 -14.85 4.17 19.52
CA LYS A 578 -15.81 4.71 20.49
C LYS A 578 -16.46 6.00 19.98
N LEU A 579 -17.69 6.26 20.40
CA LEU A 579 -18.41 7.47 20.05
C LEU A 579 -17.73 8.67 20.70
N HIS A 580 -17.35 9.65 19.90
CA HIS A 580 -16.71 10.86 20.43
C HIS A 580 -17.70 11.68 21.25
N LYS A 581 -17.26 12.15 22.42
CA LYS A 581 -18.10 12.88 23.38
C LYS A 581 -18.89 14.03 22.76
N LYS A 582 -18.29 14.79 21.84
CA LYS A 582 -18.99 15.90 21.17
C LYS A 582 -20.10 15.44 20.23
N ILE A 583 -19.93 14.30 19.56
CA ILE A 583 -20.97 13.66 18.74
C ILE A 583 -22.09 13.15 19.64
N GLU A 584 -21.73 12.50 20.75
CA GLU A 584 -22.70 12.06 21.77
C GLU A 584 -23.50 13.25 22.31
N GLU A 585 -22.85 14.30 22.80
CA GLU A 585 -23.50 15.52 23.30
C GLU A 585 -24.43 16.17 22.26
N PHE A 586 -24.04 16.17 20.98
CA PHE A 586 -24.88 16.64 19.90
C PHE A 586 -26.13 15.76 19.70
N LEU A 587 -25.97 14.44 19.63
CA LEU A 587 -27.07 13.48 19.48
C LEU A 587 -28.01 13.51 20.69
N GLU A 588 -27.48 13.71 21.89
CA GLU A 588 -28.28 13.88 23.11
C GLU A 588 -29.09 15.18 23.12
N LYS A 589 -28.56 16.26 22.53
CA LYS A 589 -29.24 17.56 22.47
C LYS A 589 -30.47 17.54 21.56
N ILE A 590 -30.45 16.74 20.49
CA ILE A 590 -31.55 16.61 19.52
C ILE A 590 -32.59 15.55 19.93
N GLY A 591 -32.19 14.58 20.76
CA GLY A 591 -33.05 13.51 21.22
C GLY A 591 -34.09 13.99 22.25
N SER A 592 -35.34 13.65 22.02
CA SER A 592 -36.43 13.75 23.00
C SER A 592 -36.45 12.48 23.83
N LYS A 593 -36.18 12.58 25.14
CA LYS A 593 -36.12 11.41 26.04
C LYS A 593 -37.41 10.60 25.96
N ARG A 594 -37.27 9.27 25.88
CA ARG A 594 -38.41 8.34 25.92
C ARG A 594 -39.20 8.44 27.21
#